data_AF-A0A167DMG0-F1
#
_entry.id   AF-A0A167DMG0-F1
#
_cell.length_a   1.000
_cell.length_b   1.000
_cell.length_c   1.000
_cell.angle_alpha   90.00
_cell.angle_beta   90.00
_cell.angle_gamma   90.00
#
_symmetry.space_group_name_H-M   'P 1'
#
loop_
_entity.id
_entity.type
_entity.pdbx_description
1 polymer ?
#
loop_
_entity_poly.entity_id
_entity_poly.type
_entity_poly.pdbx_seq_one_letter_code
_entity_poly.pdbx_strand_id
1 'polypeptide(L)'
;MTINRELFDQVMVPNYSPSAVIPVKGEGSRVWDQEGREYIDFAGGIAVNCLGHCHPALVAALKEQGEKIWHLSNVMTNEPALRLAKKLTDATFADKVYFANSGAEANEAALKLARRWALDKFGAEKSQIIAFNKGFHGRTFFTVTVGGQAAYSDGFGPKPGDVVHCDYNDLAAFEALISDKTCAVMMEPLQGEGGIVSPETEFAKGVRELCDKHNALLIFDEVQTGVGRTGELYAYQGLGVTPDILTTAKALGGGFPIGGMITTTEIAQHLKIGTHGSTYGGNPLACAVAEAAFDTVNTPEVLNGVKEKEALFRELLTAINDKYNIFSEIRGKGLLIGGVVTEQYAGKAKEFLTEGVKEGVMSLVAGANVVRFTPSLVITDADIREGMARFEKAVARVVENNA
;
A
#
# COMPACT_ATOMS: atom_id res chain seq x y z
N MET A 1 20.17 2.60 -29.74
CA MET A 1 20.44 3.11 -28.39
C MET A 1 20.57 1.90 -27.48
N THR A 2 21.69 1.73 -26.79
CA THR A 2 21.85 0.64 -25.81
C THR A 2 21.09 1.02 -24.55
N ILE A 3 20.20 0.16 -24.09
CA ILE A 3 19.44 0.35 -22.84
C ILE A 3 20.14 -0.48 -21.77
N ASN A 4 20.76 0.18 -20.79
CA ASN A 4 21.50 -0.45 -19.70
C ASN A 4 21.32 0.35 -18.39
N ARG A 5 21.93 -0.12 -17.29
CA ARG A 5 21.79 0.52 -15.97
C ARG A 5 22.41 1.92 -15.94
N GLU A 6 23.52 2.15 -16.63
CA GLU A 6 24.20 3.46 -16.66
C GLU A 6 23.33 4.54 -17.30
N LEU A 7 22.47 4.18 -18.26
CA LEU A 7 21.55 5.12 -18.89
C LEU A 7 20.60 5.77 -17.87
N PHE A 8 20.20 5.05 -16.81
CA PHE A 8 19.38 5.61 -15.73
C PHE A 8 20.05 6.85 -15.11
N ASP A 9 21.34 6.77 -14.80
CA ASP A 9 22.07 7.88 -14.16
C ASP A 9 22.25 9.08 -15.11
N GLN A 10 22.17 8.84 -16.43
CA GLN A 10 22.27 9.89 -17.45
C GLN A 10 20.95 10.63 -17.69
N VAL A 11 19.81 9.94 -17.55
CA VAL A 11 18.51 10.48 -18.01
C VAL A 11 17.46 10.63 -16.91
N MET A 12 17.63 9.97 -15.76
CA MET A 12 16.66 9.99 -14.66
C MET A 12 17.14 10.87 -13.52
N VAL A 13 16.20 11.49 -12.81
CA VAL A 13 16.49 12.23 -11.58
C VAL A 13 17.07 11.26 -10.54
N PRO A 14 18.16 11.61 -9.83
CA PRO A 14 18.90 10.70 -8.95
C PRO A 14 18.22 10.49 -7.58
N ASN A 15 16.88 10.40 -7.55
CA ASN A 15 16.10 10.16 -6.35
C ASN A 15 15.80 8.67 -6.10
N TYR A 16 16.36 7.77 -6.93
CA TYR A 16 16.32 6.32 -6.75
C TYR A 16 17.72 5.71 -6.90
N SER A 17 17.90 4.52 -6.32
CA SER A 17 19.09 3.69 -6.49
C SER A 17 18.66 2.31 -7.02
N PRO A 18 18.32 2.19 -8.32
CA PRO A 18 17.81 0.95 -8.87
C PRO A 18 18.88 -0.14 -8.96
N SER A 19 18.44 -1.40 -8.84
CA SER A 19 19.24 -2.60 -9.08
C SER A 19 19.91 -2.58 -10.46
N ALA A 20 21.00 -3.32 -10.63
CA ALA A 20 21.59 -3.58 -11.94
C ALA A 20 20.70 -4.47 -12.82
N VAL A 21 19.79 -5.23 -12.21
CA VAL A 21 18.81 -6.06 -12.91
C VAL A 21 17.77 -5.18 -13.59
N ILE A 22 17.59 -5.34 -14.90
CA ILE A 22 16.59 -4.62 -15.70
C ILE A 22 15.54 -5.62 -16.20
N PRO A 23 14.38 -5.73 -15.52
CA PRO A 23 13.27 -6.56 -15.98
C PRO A 23 12.72 -6.15 -17.35
N VAL A 24 12.45 -7.12 -18.22
CA VAL A 24 11.87 -6.91 -19.55
C VAL A 24 10.62 -7.75 -19.84
N LYS A 25 10.39 -8.82 -19.06
CA LYS A 25 9.18 -9.65 -19.14
C LYS A 25 8.73 -10.03 -17.74
N GLY A 26 7.42 -10.04 -17.51
CA GLY A 26 6.81 -10.65 -16.34
C GLY A 26 5.64 -11.55 -16.74
N GLU A 27 5.46 -12.65 -16.02
CA GLU A 27 4.34 -13.58 -16.21
C GLU A 27 4.00 -14.25 -14.87
N GLY A 28 2.77 -14.07 -14.38
CA GLY A 28 2.39 -14.56 -13.06
C GLY A 28 3.28 -13.98 -11.97
N SER A 29 3.96 -14.81 -11.18
CA SER A 29 4.93 -14.37 -10.17
C SER A 29 6.39 -14.56 -10.59
N ARG A 30 6.66 -14.55 -11.90
CA ARG A 30 8.00 -14.66 -12.46
C ARG A 30 8.35 -13.45 -13.32
N VAL A 31 9.64 -13.11 -13.30
CA VAL A 31 10.22 -11.96 -14.02
C VAL A 31 11.50 -12.39 -14.73
N TRP A 32 11.74 -11.86 -15.93
CA TRP A 32 12.99 -12.08 -16.68
C TRP A 32 13.65 -10.74 -17.01
N ASP A 33 14.98 -10.68 -16.87
CA ASP A 33 15.79 -9.52 -17.21
C ASP A 33 16.31 -9.53 -18.67
N GLN A 34 17.11 -8.52 -19.03
CA GLN A 34 17.69 -8.36 -20.36
C GLN A 34 18.63 -9.52 -20.76
N GLU A 35 19.24 -10.17 -19.78
CA GLU A 35 20.11 -11.34 -19.93
C GLU A 35 19.34 -12.67 -19.96
N GLY A 36 18.01 -12.63 -19.80
CA GLY A 36 17.13 -13.80 -19.80
C GLY A 36 17.12 -14.57 -18.47
N ARG A 37 17.69 -14.00 -17.41
CA ARG A 37 17.70 -14.61 -16.09
C ARG A 37 16.31 -14.49 -15.45
N GLU A 38 15.83 -15.60 -14.89
CA GLU A 38 14.54 -15.68 -14.22
C GLU A 38 14.63 -15.32 -12.73
N TYR A 39 13.59 -14.63 -12.24
CA TYR A 39 13.37 -14.28 -10.85
C TYR A 39 11.97 -14.70 -10.39
N ILE A 40 11.86 -15.24 -9.17
CA ILE A 40 10.57 -15.34 -8.46
C ILE A 40 10.29 -13.99 -7.80
N ASP A 41 9.11 -13.43 -8.04
CA ASP A 41 8.71 -12.12 -7.53
C ASP A 41 7.88 -12.22 -6.24
N PHE A 42 8.54 -12.06 -5.09
CA PHE A 42 7.88 -11.83 -3.80
C PHE A 42 7.77 -10.34 -3.45
N ALA A 43 8.16 -9.42 -4.34
CA ALA A 43 8.06 -7.99 -4.12
C ALA A 43 6.77 -7.40 -4.70
N GLY A 44 6.27 -7.95 -5.81
CA GLY A 44 5.00 -7.54 -6.44
C GLY A 44 4.96 -6.05 -6.77
N GLY A 45 6.11 -5.44 -7.10
CA GLY A 45 6.20 -3.99 -7.33
C GLY A 45 5.82 -3.15 -6.10
N ILE A 46 6.12 -3.61 -4.88
CA ILE A 46 5.70 -3.00 -3.61
C ILE A 46 4.18 -3.14 -3.43
N ALA A 47 3.72 -4.39 -3.38
CA ALA A 47 2.31 -4.79 -3.20
C ALA A 47 1.34 -4.33 -4.30
N VAL A 48 1.84 -3.88 -5.46
CA VAL A 48 1.04 -3.36 -6.58
C VAL A 48 0.48 -4.48 -7.46
N ASN A 49 1.32 -5.42 -7.88
CA ASN A 49 0.98 -6.47 -8.85
C ASN A 49 0.23 -7.61 -8.15
N CYS A 50 -0.95 -7.31 -7.60
CA CYS A 50 -1.75 -8.21 -6.77
C CYS A 50 -2.21 -9.47 -7.50
N LEU A 51 -2.27 -9.49 -8.82
CA LEU A 51 -2.61 -10.67 -9.63
C LEU A 51 -1.40 -11.21 -10.40
N GLY A 52 -0.20 -10.74 -10.06
CA GLY A 52 1.02 -11.01 -10.80
C GLY A 52 1.15 -10.15 -12.05
N HIS A 53 2.16 -10.45 -12.85
CA HIS A 53 2.48 -9.75 -14.08
C HIS A 53 1.63 -10.27 -15.24
N CYS A 54 1.11 -9.34 -16.05
CA CYS A 54 0.36 -9.63 -17.28
C CYS A 54 -0.81 -10.61 -17.09
N HIS A 55 -1.53 -10.53 -15.96
CA HIS A 55 -2.69 -11.38 -15.70
C HIS A 55 -3.70 -11.30 -16.86
N PRO A 56 -4.18 -12.43 -17.41
CA PRO A 56 -5.01 -12.42 -18.63
C PRO A 56 -6.26 -11.54 -18.55
N ALA A 57 -6.94 -11.49 -17.40
CA ALA A 57 -8.12 -10.65 -17.20
C ALA A 57 -7.79 -9.14 -17.28
N LEU A 58 -6.64 -8.71 -16.72
CA LEU A 58 -6.22 -7.31 -16.74
C LEU A 58 -5.77 -6.90 -18.15
N VAL A 59 -5.02 -7.77 -18.83
CA VAL A 59 -4.58 -7.54 -20.21
C VAL A 59 -5.78 -7.48 -21.16
N ALA A 60 -6.78 -8.34 -20.99
CA ALA A 60 -8.01 -8.32 -21.78
C ALA A 60 -8.78 -7.01 -21.56
N ALA A 61 -9.02 -6.62 -20.30
CA ALA A 61 -9.71 -5.37 -19.97
C ALA A 61 -8.97 -4.13 -20.52
N LEU A 62 -7.64 -4.11 -20.41
CA LEU A 62 -6.80 -3.04 -20.97
C LEU A 62 -6.97 -2.93 -22.49
N LYS A 63 -6.88 -4.06 -23.21
CA LYS A 63 -7.00 -4.09 -24.67
C LYS A 63 -8.40 -3.69 -25.13
N GLU A 64 -9.43 -4.29 -24.54
CA GLU A 64 -10.81 -4.04 -24.91
C GLU A 64 -11.20 -2.58 -24.68
N GLN A 65 -10.88 -2.01 -23.51
CA GLN A 65 -11.17 -0.61 -23.23
C GLN A 65 -10.27 0.32 -24.06
N GLY A 66 -9.04 -0.10 -24.34
CA GLY A 66 -8.08 0.60 -25.18
C GLY A 66 -8.53 0.75 -26.65
N GLU A 67 -9.43 -0.10 -27.13
CA GLU A 67 -10.01 0.01 -28.47
C GLU A 67 -11.30 0.85 -28.51
N LYS A 68 -11.76 1.33 -27.34
CA LYS A 68 -12.99 2.13 -27.20
C LYS A 68 -12.66 3.59 -26.89
N ILE A 69 -12.30 3.88 -25.64
CA ILE A 69 -12.04 5.24 -25.18
C ILE A 69 -11.16 5.25 -23.94
N TRP A 70 -10.19 6.16 -23.92
CA TRP A 70 -9.18 6.21 -22.85
C TRP A 70 -9.47 7.32 -21.86
N HIS A 71 -9.87 8.49 -22.36
CA HIS A 71 -9.92 9.71 -21.57
C HIS A 71 -10.96 10.69 -22.11
N LEU A 72 -11.68 11.35 -21.19
CA LEU A 72 -12.74 12.32 -21.49
C LEU A 72 -12.69 13.57 -20.59
N SER A 73 -11.68 13.69 -19.72
CA SER A 73 -11.70 14.54 -18.50
C SER A 73 -12.89 14.23 -17.57
N ASN A 74 -13.04 15.01 -16.49
CA ASN A 74 -14.18 14.94 -15.57
C ASN A 74 -15.34 15.90 -15.92
N VAL A 75 -15.29 16.54 -17.10
CA VAL A 75 -16.47 17.24 -17.66
C VAL A 75 -17.56 16.23 -18.04
N MET A 76 -17.15 15.03 -18.45
CA MET A 76 -18.03 13.91 -18.75
C MET A 76 -17.80 12.78 -17.73
N THR A 77 -18.86 12.09 -17.35
CA THR A 77 -18.72 10.79 -16.67
C THR A 77 -18.49 9.67 -17.69
N ASN A 78 -18.25 8.44 -17.23
CA ASN A 78 -18.06 7.28 -18.09
C ASN A 78 -18.48 5.98 -17.40
N GLU A 79 -18.87 4.97 -18.19
CA GLU A 79 -19.40 3.71 -17.65
C GLU A 79 -18.40 2.93 -16.80
N PRO A 80 -17.11 2.75 -17.19
CA PRO A 80 -16.16 2.01 -16.35
C PRO A 80 -15.99 2.62 -14.96
N ALA A 81 -15.89 3.95 -14.86
CA ALA A 81 -15.80 4.63 -13.57
C ALA A 81 -17.06 4.41 -12.72
N LEU A 82 -18.25 4.51 -13.32
CA LEU A 82 -19.51 4.29 -12.60
C LEU A 82 -19.67 2.85 -12.12
N ARG A 83 -19.29 1.84 -12.93
CA ARG A 83 -19.35 0.42 -12.52
C ARG A 83 -18.37 0.12 -11.40
N LEU A 84 -17.12 0.56 -11.51
CA LEU A 84 -16.13 0.37 -10.45
C LEU A 84 -16.57 1.07 -9.14
N ALA A 85 -17.06 2.31 -9.23
CA ALA A 85 -17.59 3.01 -8.06
C ALA A 85 -18.77 2.26 -7.43
N LYS A 86 -19.70 1.74 -8.24
CA LYS A 86 -20.82 0.94 -7.74
C LYS A 86 -20.35 -0.32 -7.02
N LYS A 87 -19.40 -1.08 -7.59
CA LYS A 87 -18.82 -2.27 -6.95
C LYS A 87 -18.13 -1.96 -5.63
N LEU A 88 -17.37 -0.86 -5.57
CA LEU A 88 -16.73 -0.41 -4.33
C LEU A 88 -17.76 -0.05 -3.25
N THR A 89 -18.81 0.70 -3.61
CA THR A 89 -19.88 1.08 -2.67
C THR A 89 -20.73 -0.11 -2.21
N ASP A 90 -20.94 -1.11 -3.07
CA ASP A 90 -21.66 -2.33 -2.69
C ASP A 90 -20.88 -3.25 -1.75
N ALA A 91 -19.55 -3.23 -1.84
CA ALA A 91 -18.67 -4.13 -1.09
C ALA A 91 -18.10 -3.51 0.20
N THR A 92 -18.40 -2.25 0.49
CA THR A 92 -17.78 -1.50 1.61
C THR A 92 -18.79 -0.64 2.35
N PHE A 93 -18.32 0.10 3.36
CA PHE A 93 -19.13 1.08 4.09
C PHE A 93 -19.48 2.35 3.28
N ALA A 94 -18.85 2.55 2.12
CA ALA A 94 -18.86 3.83 1.43
C ALA A 94 -20.10 4.01 0.54
N ASP A 95 -20.55 5.26 0.41
CA ASP A 95 -21.60 5.66 -0.54
C ASP A 95 -21.06 6.40 -1.77
N LYS A 96 -19.83 6.94 -1.65
CA LYS A 96 -19.21 7.83 -2.64
C LYS A 96 -17.76 7.44 -2.85
N VAL A 97 -17.32 7.60 -4.09
CA VAL A 97 -15.95 7.34 -4.55
C VAL A 97 -15.45 8.54 -5.33
N TYR A 98 -14.23 8.97 -5.00
CA TYR A 98 -13.43 9.87 -5.83
C TYR A 98 -12.24 9.08 -6.36
N PHE A 99 -12.01 9.10 -7.69
CA PHE A 99 -10.86 8.45 -8.30
C PHE A 99 -9.73 9.43 -8.59
N ALA A 100 -8.50 8.95 -8.42
CA ALA A 100 -7.23 9.61 -8.68
C ALA A 100 -6.28 8.63 -9.41
N ASN A 101 -4.99 8.98 -9.51
CA ASN A 101 -4.01 8.20 -10.27
C ASN A 101 -2.98 7.50 -9.38
N SER A 102 -2.96 7.84 -8.08
CA SER A 102 -2.02 7.28 -7.11
C SER A 102 -2.60 7.29 -5.70
N GLY A 103 -1.98 6.54 -4.79
CA GLY A 103 -2.29 6.60 -3.37
C GLY A 103 -2.04 7.97 -2.75
N ALA A 104 -0.98 8.67 -3.19
CA ALA A 104 -0.69 10.02 -2.69
C ALA A 104 -1.80 11.02 -3.06
N GLU A 105 -2.34 10.97 -4.28
CA GLU A 105 -3.47 11.81 -4.65
C GLU A 105 -4.77 11.42 -3.94
N ALA A 106 -5.00 10.12 -3.70
CA ALA A 106 -6.14 9.66 -2.91
C ALA A 106 -6.06 10.19 -1.46
N ASN A 107 -4.87 10.15 -0.86
CA ASN A 107 -4.59 10.68 0.47
C ASN A 107 -4.71 12.22 0.52
N GLU A 108 -4.24 12.94 -0.48
CA GLU A 108 -4.50 14.39 -0.63
C GLU A 108 -6.00 14.69 -0.64
N ALA A 109 -6.79 13.91 -1.38
CA ALA A 109 -8.24 14.07 -1.43
C ALA A 109 -8.88 13.84 -0.06
N ALA A 110 -8.49 12.77 0.65
CA ALA A 110 -8.99 12.44 1.99
C ALA A 110 -8.67 13.54 3.02
N LEU A 111 -7.40 14.00 3.06
CA LEU A 111 -6.95 15.03 3.99
C LEU A 111 -7.64 16.38 3.72
N LYS A 112 -7.79 16.76 2.46
CA LYS A 112 -8.51 17.98 2.08
C LYS A 112 -10.00 17.88 2.39
N LEU A 113 -10.61 16.72 2.15
CA LEU A 113 -12.01 16.48 2.49
C LEU A 113 -12.24 16.63 3.99
N ALA A 114 -11.41 16.01 4.82
CA ALA A 114 -11.55 16.08 6.27
C ALA A 114 -11.40 17.51 6.81
N ARG A 115 -10.40 18.27 6.34
CA ARG A 115 -10.28 19.69 6.70
C ARG A 115 -11.48 20.52 6.24
N ARG A 116 -12.03 20.24 5.05
CA ARG A 116 -13.18 20.99 4.54
C ARG A 116 -14.45 20.67 5.31
N TRP A 117 -14.66 19.40 5.64
CA TRP A 117 -15.74 18.95 6.52
C TRP A 117 -15.67 19.65 7.88
N ALA A 118 -14.50 19.66 8.51
CA ALA A 118 -14.33 20.27 9.82
C ALA A 118 -14.54 21.79 9.79
N LEU A 119 -14.01 22.47 8.77
CA LEU A 119 -14.26 23.90 8.55
C LEU A 119 -15.76 24.21 8.42
N ASP A 120 -16.47 23.46 7.57
CA ASP A 120 -17.88 23.71 7.28
C ASP A 120 -18.80 23.36 8.47
N LYS A 121 -18.43 22.39 9.31
CA LYS A 121 -19.26 21.91 10.45
C LYS A 121 -18.93 22.58 11.79
N PHE A 122 -17.66 22.88 12.05
CA PHE A 122 -17.17 23.31 13.38
C PHE A 122 -16.34 24.60 13.35
N GLY A 123 -15.95 25.08 12.16
CA GLY A 123 -15.16 26.31 12.00
C GLY A 123 -13.66 26.08 11.88
N ALA A 124 -12.92 27.16 11.62
CA ALA A 124 -11.52 27.12 11.20
C ALA A 124 -10.54 26.58 12.26
N GLU A 125 -10.91 26.64 13.54
CA GLU A 125 -10.07 26.18 14.66
C GLU A 125 -9.97 24.65 14.76
N LYS A 126 -10.83 23.91 14.04
CA LYS A 126 -10.80 22.44 13.97
C LYS A 126 -10.02 21.99 12.74
N SER A 127 -8.69 22.10 12.81
CA SER A 127 -7.78 21.88 11.68
C SER A 127 -6.71 20.81 11.92
N GLN A 128 -6.53 20.38 13.18
CA GLN A 128 -5.45 19.49 13.59
C GLN A 128 -5.65 18.08 13.03
N ILE A 129 -4.59 17.55 12.44
CA ILE A 129 -4.51 16.16 11.99
C ILE A 129 -3.53 15.42 12.89
N ILE A 130 -3.94 14.29 13.42
CA ILE A 130 -3.07 13.37 14.15
C ILE A 130 -2.69 12.23 13.21
N ALA A 131 -1.40 11.94 13.14
CA ALA A 131 -0.87 10.78 12.43
C ALA A 131 0.16 10.06 13.31
N PHE A 132 0.78 9.01 12.78
CA PHE A 132 1.64 8.15 13.59
C PHE A 132 3.07 8.12 13.07
N ASN A 133 4.03 8.07 13.99
CA ASN A 133 5.45 7.90 13.67
C ASN A 133 5.66 6.66 12.80
N LYS A 134 6.63 6.75 11.89
CA LYS A 134 6.95 5.74 10.85
C LYS A 134 5.89 5.56 9.75
N GLY A 135 4.73 6.21 9.84
CA GLY A 135 3.69 6.12 8.82
C GLY A 135 4.12 6.64 7.44
N PHE A 136 3.53 6.13 6.37
CA PHE A 136 3.82 6.54 4.99
C PHE A 136 2.54 6.73 4.18
N HIS A 137 2.24 7.99 3.84
CA HIS A 137 1.00 8.36 3.14
C HIS A 137 1.22 8.95 1.74
N GLY A 138 2.48 8.98 1.27
CA GLY A 138 2.82 9.52 -0.04
C GLY A 138 4.03 10.46 -0.02
N ARG A 139 4.27 11.10 -1.17
CA ARG A 139 5.43 11.98 -1.40
C ARG A 139 5.01 13.38 -1.89
N THR A 140 3.72 13.71 -1.89
CA THR A 140 3.29 15.11 -2.05
C THR A 140 3.56 15.86 -0.74
N PHE A 141 3.66 17.18 -0.78
CA PHE A 141 4.12 17.93 0.39
C PHE A 141 3.19 17.79 1.60
N PHE A 142 1.87 17.67 1.39
CA PHE A 142 0.94 17.44 2.50
C PHE A 142 0.98 15.99 2.98
N THR A 143 0.93 15.01 2.08
CA THR A 143 0.95 13.60 2.47
C THR A 143 2.25 13.17 3.13
N VAL A 144 3.40 13.71 2.70
CA VAL A 144 4.69 13.42 3.34
C VAL A 144 4.84 14.12 4.70
N THR A 145 4.14 15.24 4.90
CA THR A 145 4.07 15.93 6.20
C THR A 145 3.18 15.17 7.18
N VAL A 146 2.07 14.60 6.70
CA VAL A 146 1.22 13.70 7.51
C VAL A 146 1.92 12.37 7.77
N GLY A 147 2.76 11.89 6.84
CA GLY A 147 3.66 10.76 7.09
C GLY A 147 4.58 10.99 8.31
N GLY A 148 4.97 9.91 8.96
CA GLY A 148 5.70 9.93 10.24
C GLY A 148 7.20 9.79 10.12
N GLN A 149 7.81 10.27 9.03
CA GLN A 149 9.25 10.11 8.76
C GLN A 149 9.91 11.44 8.37
N ALA A 150 10.58 12.08 9.33
CA ALA A 150 11.22 13.40 9.15
C ALA A 150 12.17 13.45 7.95
N ALA A 151 12.98 12.39 7.75
CA ALA A 151 13.91 12.26 6.63
C ALA A 151 13.26 12.37 5.24
N TYR A 152 11.93 12.20 5.12
CA TYR A 152 11.20 12.35 3.86
C TYR A 152 10.50 13.71 3.71
N SER A 153 10.30 14.45 4.79
CA SER A 153 9.56 15.73 4.79
C SER A 153 10.43 16.96 5.01
N ASP A 154 11.66 16.79 5.50
CA ASP A 154 12.62 17.88 5.72
C ASP A 154 13.28 18.36 4.42
N GLY A 155 13.65 19.64 4.37
CA GLY A 155 14.38 20.23 3.23
C GLY A 155 13.52 20.84 2.12
N PHE A 156 12.19 20.90 2.27
CA PHE A 156 11.26 21.38 1.23
C PHE A 156 10.54 22.70 1.57
N GLY A 157 10.99 23.44 2.59
CA GLY A 157 10.38 24.69 3.04
C GLY A 157 9.29 24.51 4.11
N PRO A 158 8.42 25.51 4.34
CA PRO A 158 7.38 25.46 5.37
C PRO A 158 6.35 24.37 5.09
N LYS A 159 6.29 23.36 5.96
CA LYS A 159 5.33 22.24 5.86
C LYS A 159 3.89 22.74 6.05
N PRO A 160 2.88 22.10 5.42
CA PRO A 160 1.48 22.31 5.80
C PRO A 160 1.29 22.14 7.31
N GLY A 161 0.81 23.19 7.99
CA GLY A 161 0.70 23.24 9.46
C GLY A 161 -0.39 22.33 10.03
N ASP A 162 -0.53 22.35 11.36
CA ASP A 162 -1.53 21.60 12.15
C ASP A 162 -1.52 20.08 11.91
N VAL A 163 -0.31 19.51 11.89
CA VAL A 163 -0.09 18.06 11.88
C VAL A 163 0.77 17.71 13.08
N VAL A 164 0.31 16.73 13.87
CA VAL A 164 1.05 16.21 15.02
C VAL A 164 1.16 14.68 14.93
N HIS A 165 2.20 14.14 15.56
CA HIS A 165 2.48 12.71 15.54
C HIS A 165 2.59 12.14 16.96
N CYS A 166 2.13 10.91 17.14
CA CYS A 166 2.45 10.06 18.30
C CYS A 166 2.96 8.70 17.82
N ASP A 167 3.44 7.88 18.74
CA ASP A 167 3.87 6.52 18.40
C ASP A 167 2.67 5.62 18.10
N TYR A 168 2.82 4.80 17.05
CA TYR A 168 1.80 3.82 16.68
C TYR A 168 1.67 2.75 17.79
N ASN A 169 0.44 2.34 18.12
CA ASN A 169 0.10 1.52 19.29
C ASN A 169 0.26 2.18 20.67
N ASP A 170 0.61 3.46 20.76
CA ASP A 170 0.56 4.21 22.03
C ASP A 170 -0.77 4.94 22.19
N LEU A 171 -1.77 4.24 22.72
CA LEU A 171 -3.11 4.81 22.91
C LEU A 171 -3.12 5.98 23.91
N ALA A 172 -2.25 5.95 24.93
CA ALA A 172 -2.20 7.00 25.95
C ALA A 172 -1.62 8.29 25.37
N ALA A 173 -0.55 8.20 24.56
CA ALA A 173 -0.01 9.35 23.84
C ALA A 173 -1.02 9.92 22.83
N PHE A 174 -1.77 9.04 22.13
CA PHE A 174 -2.83 9.47 21.24
C PHE A 174 -3.97 10.20 21.98
N GLU A 175 -4.45 9.66 23.11
CA GLU A 175 -5.49 10.29 23.94
C GLU A 175 -5.06 11.67 24.44
N ALA A 176 -3.78 11.87 24.75
CA ALA A 176 -3.25 13.15 25.19
C ALA A 176 -3.20 14.21 24.06
N LEU A 177 -3.21 13.81 22.78
CA LEU A 177 -3.17 14.71 21.64
C LEU A 177 -4.55 15.08 21.10
N ILE A 178 -5.48 14.12 21.08
CA ILE A 178 -6.81 14.32 20.49
C ILE A 178 -7.66 15.29 21.30
N SER A 179 -8.33 16.20 20.61
CA SER A 179 -9.15 17.24 21.22
C SER A 179 -10.24 17.72 20.27
N ASP A 180 -11.06 18.66 20.72
CA ASP A 180 -12.11 19.26 19.88
C ASP A 180 -11.55 20.06 18.69
N LYS A 181 -10.24 20.37 18.69
CA LYS A 181 -9.52 20.97 17.54
C LYS A 181 -9.09 19.96 16.48
N THR A 182 -9.17 18.66 16.77
CA THR A 182 -8.75 17.61 15.84
C THR A 182 -9.81 17.40 14.76
N CYS A 183 -9.46 17.62 13.49
CA CYS A 183 -10.36 17.34 12.37
C CYS A 183 -10.28 15.89 11.90
N ALA A 184 -9.11 15.27 12.00
CA ALA A 184 -8.90 13.92 11.51
C ALA A 184 -7.75 13.18 12.18
N VAL A 185 -7.85 11.86 12.13
CA VAL A 185 -6.77 10.94 12.46
C VAL A 185 -6.47 10.11 11.22
N MET A 186 -5.23 10.13 10.74
CA MET A 186 -4.81 9.32 9.59
C MET A 186 -3.98 8.13 10.05
N MET A 187 -4.48 6.93 9.77
CA MET A 187 -3.96 5.67 10.29
C MET A 187 -3.83 4.64 9.17
N GLU A 188 -2.68 4.00 9.04
CA GLU A 188 -2.58 2.73 8.30
C GLU A 188 -3.18 1.62 9.19
N PRO A 189 -4.09 0.75 8.70
CA PRO A 189 -4.56 -0.41 9.48
C PRO A 189 -3.52 -1.50 9.69
N LEU A 190 -2.35 -1.35 9.05
CA LEU A 190 -1.09 -2.05 9.29
C LEU A 190 0.00 -1.18 8.64
N GLN A 191 0.95 -0.67 9.41
CA GLN A 191 2.03 0.15 8.87
C GLN A 191 2.98 -0.69 7.99
N GLY A 192 2.90 -0.50 6.69
CA GLY A 192 3.69 -1.27 5.72
C GLY A 192 5.15 -0.84 5.73
N GLU A 193 5.43 0.42 5.36
CA GLU A 193 6.79 0.96 5.35
C GLU A 193 7.39 1.08 6.77
N GLY A 194 6.54 1.30 7.78
CA GLY A 194 6.93 1.42 9.18
C GLY A 194 7.41 0.11 9.84
N GLY A 195 7.56 -0.97 9.08
CA GLY A 195 8.11 -2.23 9.53
C GLY A 195 7.12 -3.39 9.61
N ILE A 196 6.00 -3.34 8.89
CA ILE A 196 4.95 -4.38 8.92
C ILE A 196 4.34 -4.51 10.33
N VAL A 197 3.96 -3.38 10.93
CA VAL A 197 3.41 -3.33 12.29
C VAL A 197 1.88 -3.29 12.22
N SER A 198 1.23 -4.30 12.81
CA SER A 198 -0.24 -4.31 12.95
C SER A 198 -0.67 -3.49 14.17
N PRO A 199 -1.86 -2.88 14.15
CA PRO A 199 -2.40 -2.24 15.32
C PRO A 199 -2.79 -3.28 16.36
N GLU A 200 -2.57 -2.96 17.62
CA GLU A 200 -3.21 -3.68 18.70
C GLU A 200 -4.73 -3.46 18.63
N THR A 201 -5.52 -4.47 18.96
CA THR A 201 -6.99 -4.40 18.85
C THR A 201 -7.56 -3.25 19.68
N GLU A 202 -7.08 -3.06 20.91
CA GLU A 202 -7.55 -2.01 21.81
C GLU A 202 -7.09 -0.62 21.35
N PHE A 203 -5.91 -0.51 20.73
CA PHE A 203 -5.47 0.73 20.11
C PHE A 203 -6.38 1.16 18.96
N ALA A 204 -6.69 0.26 18.02
CA ALA A 204 -7.55 0.59 16.89
C ALA A 204 -8.97 0.98 17.31
N LYS A 205 -9.55 0.27 18.29
CA LYS A 205 -10.86 0.61 18.86
C LYS A 205 -10.82 1.96 19.60
N GLY A 206 -9.82 2.16 20.44
CA GLY A 206 -9.66 3.41 21.19
C GLY A 206 -9.50 4.62 20.27
N VAL A 207 -8.76 4.49 19.15
CA VAL A 207 -8.67 5.53 18.13
C VAL A 207 -10.04 5.88 17.54
N ARG A 208 -10.85 4.86 17.18
CA ARG A 208 -12.22 5.07 16.67
C ARG A 208 -13.12 5.76 17.69
N GLU A 209 -13.15 5.27 18.92
CA GLU A 209 -13.98 5.81 19.99
C GLU A 209 -13.64 7.27 20.32
N LEU A 210 -12.35 7.61 20.33
CA LEU A 210 -11.89 8.97 20.56
C LEU A 210 -12.16 9.89 19.35
N CYS A 211 -12.07 9.38 18.12
CA CYS A 211 -12.55 10.12 16.94
C CYS A 211 -14.03 10.48 17.08
N ASP A 212 -14.87 9.52 17.50
CA ASP A 212 -16.31 9.75 17.69
C ASP A 212 -16.56 10.79 18.78
N LYS A 213 -15.89 10.64 19.94
CA LYS A 213 -15.99 11.56 21.08
C LYS A 213 -15.67 13.00 20.71
N HIS A 214 -14.63 13.22 19.90
CA HIS A 214 -14.14 14.55 19.54
C HIS A 214 -14.69 15.07 18.22
N ASN A 215 -15.62 14.35 17.58
CA ASN A 215 -16.09 14.65 16.23
C ASN A 215 -14.91 14.84 15.25
N ALA A 216 -13.96 13.91 15.25
CA ALA A 216 -12.87 13.86 14.29
C ALA A 216 -13.10 12.70 13.31
N LEU A 217 -12.69 12.84 12.06
CA LEU A 217 -12.80 11.76 11.08
C LEU A 217 -11.63 10.79 11.19
N LEU A 218 -11.92 9.49 11.28
CA LEU A 218 -10.92 8.44 11.11
C LEU A 218 -10.70 8.17 9.62
N ILE A 219 -9.46 8.38 9.17
CA ILE A 219 -9.02 8.09 7.80
C ILE A 219 -8.14 6.85 7.85
N PHE A 220 -8.58 5.77 7.18
CA PHE A 220 -7.73 4.62 6.94
C PHE A 220 -7.01 4.71 5.61
N ASP A 221 -5.68 4.75 5.68
CA ASP A 221 -4.81 4.58 4.52
C ASP A 221 -4.67 3.09 4.22
N GLU A 222 -5.50 2.61 3.31
CA GLU A 222 -5.50 1.23 2.83
C GLU A 222 -4.87 1.11 1.44
N VAL A 223 -4.02 2.08 1.05
CA VAL A 223 -3.27 2.02 -0.20
C VAL A 223 -2.44 0.74 -0.29
N GLN A 224 -1.86 0.28 0.83
CA GLN A 224 -1.03 -0.92 0.87
C GLN A 224 -1.75 -2.17 1.38
N THR A 225 -2.68 -2.01 2.34
CA THR A 225 -3.36 -3.11 3.03
C THR A 225 -4.67 -3.53 2.38
N GLY A 226 -5.21 -2.70 1.49
CA GLY A 226 -6.46 -2.93 0.82
C GLY A 226 -6.37 -3.87 -0.38
N VAL A 227 -7.53 -4.08 -1.00
CA VAL A 227 -7.76 -4.92 -2.18
C VAL A 227 -7.17 -6.32 -1.99
N GLY A 228 -7.64 -7.02 -0.96
CA GLY A 228 -7.34 -8.43 -0.72
C GLY A 228 -6.01 -8.72 -0.04
N ARG A 229 -5.14 -7.72 0.16
CA ARG A 229 -3.75 -7.94 0.64
C ARG A 229 -3.69 -8.71 1.96
N THR A 230 -4.63 -8.44 2.87
CA THR A 230 -4.68 -9.05 4.21
C THR A 230 -5.57 -10.30 4.29
N GLY A 231 -6.10 -10.78 3.15
CA GLY A 231 -7.09 -11.86 3.09
C GLY A 231 -8.53 -11.40 3.35
N GLU A 232 -8.72 -10.11 3.59
CA GLU A 232 -10.01 -9.41 3.51
C GLU A 232 -9.96 -8.41 2.36
N LEU A 233 -11.11 -8.01 1.80
CA LEU A 233 -11.13 -7.04 0.71
C LEU A 233 -10.43 -5.73 1.14
N TYR A 234 -10.75 -5.23 2.34
CA TYR A 234 -10.01 -4.16 3.01
C TYR A 234 -9.76 -4.56 4.47
N ALA A 235 -8.60 -4.18 5.02
CA ALA A 235 -8.15 -4.62 6.33
C ALA A 235 -9.09 -4.18 7.46
N TYR A 236 -9.79 -3.05 7.32
CA TYR A 236 -10.78 -2.57 8.28
C TYR A 236 -11.85 -3.63 8.59
N GLN A 237 -12.24 -4.43 7.59
CA GLN A 237 -13.26 -5.48 7.74
C GLN A 237 -12.81 -6.55 8.72
N GLY A 238 -11.55 -6.97 8.64
CA GLY A 238 -10.96 -7.94 9.57
C GLY A 238 -10.52 -7.32 10.90
N LEU A 239 -10.40 -5.99 10.97
CA LEU A 239 -10.14 -5.24 12.20
C LEU A 239 -11.42 -4.98 13.01
N GLY A 240 -12.58 -4.98 12.34
CA GLY A 240 -13.88 -4.67 12.96
C GLY A 240 -14.03 -3.19 13.32
N VAL A 241 -13.25 -2.31 12.69
CA VAL A 241 -13.27 -0.86 12.92
C VAL A 241 -13.54 -0.17 11.59
N THR A 242 -14.73 0.45 11.45
CA THR A 242 -15.09 1.17 10.22
C THR A 242 -14.56 2.60 10.25
N PRO A 243 -13.75 3.02 9.26
CA PRO A 243 -13.29 4.40 9.15
C PRO A 243 -14.38 5.31 8.55
N ASP A 244 -14.18 6.62 8.65
CA ASP A 244 -15.04 7.63 8.01
C ASP A 244 -14.65 7.86 6.54
N ILE A 245 -13.35 7.75 6.26
CA ILE A 245 -12.75 7.87 4.93
C ILE A 245 -11.74 6.73 4.77
N LEU A 246 -11.72 6.08 3.62
CA LEU A 246 -10.70 5.09 3.26
C LEU A 246 -10.06 5.47 1.94
N THR A 247 -8.73 5.31 1.85
CA THR A 247 -8.00 5.48 0.59
C THR A 247 -7.46 4.14 0.08
N THR A 248 -7.46 3.96 -1.24
CA THR A 248 -7.13 2.71 -1.92
C THR A 248 -6.33 3.01 -3.18
N ALA A 249 -5.32 2.19 -3.51
CA ALA A 249 -4.54 2.30 -4.76
C ALA A 249 -3.80 0.97 -4.97
N LYS A 250 -2.58 0.98 -5.53
CA LYS A 250 -1.70 -0.20 -5.72
C LYS A 250 -2.45 -1.39 -6.32
N ALA A 251 -2.83 -2.36 -5.47
CA ALA A 251 -3.57 -3.56 -5.82
C ALA A 251 -4.92 -3.26 -6.52
N LEU A 252 -5.52 -2.09 -6.32
CA LEU A 252 -6.73 -1.65 -7.04
C LEU A 252 -6.55 -1.71 -8.56
N GLY A 253 -5.39 -1.29 -9.08
CA GLY A 253 -5.11 -1.30 -10.51
C GLY A 253 -4.33 -2.52 -10.99
N GLY A 254 -3.87 -3.38 -10.07
CA GLY A 254 -3.04 -4.55 -10.37
C GLY A 254 -1.84 -4.26 -11.27
N GLY A 255 -1.23 -3.07 -11.14
CA GLY A 255 -0.15 -2.58 -12.02
C GLY A 255 -0.50 -1.31 -12.81
N PHE A 256 -1.79 -1.04 -13.05
CA PHE A 256 -2.23 0.20 -13.70
C PHE A 256 -2.30 1.37 -12.69
N PRO A 257 -1.84 2.59 -13.02
CA PRO A 257 -1.93 3.74 -12.13
C PRO A 257 -3.39 4.17 -11.86
N ILE A 258 -3.86 3.92 -10.64
CA ILE A 258 -5.15 4.37 -10.14
C ILE A 258 -5.10 4.48 -8.62
N GLY A 259 -5.78 5.49 -8.08
CA GLY A 259 -6.09 5.62 -6.66
C GLY A 259 -7.56 5.97 -6.48
N GLY A 260 -8.04 5.86 -5.25
CA GLY A 260 -9.41 6.22 -4.89
C GLY A 260 -9.54 6.59 -3.43
N MET A 261 -10.44 7.52 -3.15
CA MET A 261 -10.92 7.86 -1.82
C MET A 261 -12.40 7.47 -1.76
N ILE A 262 -12.78 6.67 -0.78
CA ILE A 262 -14.17 6.25 -0.53
C ILE A 262 -14.64 6.77 0.82
N THR A 263 -15.90 7.18 0.91
CA THR A 263 -16.48 7.78 2.12
C THR A 263 -18.02 7.77 2.06
N THR A 264 -18.68 8.25 3.11
CA THR A 264 -20.13 8.37 3.21
C THR A 264 -20.65 9.60 2.46
N THR A 265 -21.94 9.60 2.12
CA THR A 265 -22.59 10.76 1.48
C THR A 265 -22.54 12.01 2.36
N GLU A 266 -22.66 11.85 3.68
CA GLU A 266 -22.63 12.97 4.62
C GLU A 266 -21.29 13.70 4.60
N ILE A 267 -20.18 12.97 4.50
CA ILE A 267 -18.85 13.58 4.47
C ILE A 267 -18.55 14.10 3.06
N ALA A 268 -18.83 13.30 2.01
CA ALA A 268 -18.49 13.61 0.62
C ALA A 268 -19.02 14.98 0.13
N GLN A 269 -20.19 15.43 0.63
CA GLN A 269 -20.81 16.69 0.20
C GLN A 269 -19.95 17.95 0.45
N HIS A 270 -18.91 17.84 1.29
CA HIS A 270 -18.00 18.95 1.60
C HIS A 270 -16.95 19.19 0.51
N LEU A 271 -16.63 18.20 -0.33
CA LEU A 271 -15.92 18.43 -1.59
C LEU A 271 -16.90 18.85 -2.69
N LYS A 272 -17.35 20.11 -2.61
CA LYS A 272 -18.26 20.73 -3.58
C LYS A 272 -17.61 20.87 -4.96
N ILE A 273 -18.44 21.05 -5.99
CA ILE A 273 -18.00 21.30 -7.37
C ILE A 273 -16.91 22.39 -7.39
N GLY A 274 -15.76 22.09 -7.99
CA GLY A 274 -14.63 23.00 -8.12
C GLY A 274 -13.65 23.04 -6.93
N THR A 275 -13.92 22.36 -5.81
CA THR A 275 -13.03 22.36 -4.63
C THR A 275 -11.90 21.32 -4.70
N HIS A 276 -12.08 20.29 -5.52
CA HIS A 276 -11.10 19.26 -5.84
C HIS A 276 -11.35 18.76 -7.27
N GLY A 277 -10.33 18.16 -7.89
CA GLY A 277 -10.44 17.60 -9.23
C GLY A 277 -9.14 16.94 -9.66
N SER A 278 -9.22 16.13 -10.70
CA SER A 278 -8.06 15.55 -11.39
C SER A 278 -8.36 15.54 -12.89
N THR A 279 -7.35 15.76 -13.72
CA THR A 279 -7.50 15.55 -15.16
C THR A 279 -7.77 14.07 -15.41
N TYR A 280 -6.86 13.20 -15.00
CA TYR A 280 -6.88 11.77 -15.33
C TYR A 280 -7.68 10.90 -14.35
N GLY A 281 -7.93 11.37 -13.13
CA GLY A 281 -8.67 10.60 -12.12
C GLY A 281 -10.05 10.19 -12.64
N GLY A 282 -10.37 8.89 -12.56
CA GLY A 282 -11.65 8.34 -13.04
C GLY A 282 -11.73 8.13 -14.55
N ASN A 283 -10.60 8.11 -15.26
CA ASN A 283 -10.59 7.84 -16.70
C ASN A 283 -11.08 6.39 -17.01
N PRO A 284 -11.79 6.20 -18.15
CA PRO A 284 -12.35 4.90 -18.52
C PRO A 284 -11.35 3.74 -18.54
N LEU A 285 -10.11 3.97 -19.02
CA LEU A 285 -9.10 2.92 -19.16
C LEU A 285 -8.64 2.38 -17.81
N ALA A 286 -8.26 3.27 -16.89
CA ALA A 286 -7.86 2.90 -15.55
C ALA A 286 -8.99 2.18 -14.80
N CYS A 287 -10.22 2.71 -14.89
CA CYS A 287 -11.36 2.13 -14.20
C CYS A 287 -11.75 0.75 -14.75
N ALA A 288 -11.62 0.50 -16.06
CA ALA A 288 -11.90 -0.83 -16.62
C ALA A 288 -10.88 -1.88 -16.17
N VAL A 289 -9.59 -1.53 -16.14
CA VAL A 289 -8.53 -2.45 -15.65
C VAL A 289 -8.71 -2.70 -14.14
N ALA A 290 -9.02 -1.65 -13.38
CA ALA A 290 -9.26 -1.77 -11.95
C ALA A 290 -10.54 -2.55 -11.62
N GLU A 291 -11.59 -2.45 -12.44
CA GLU A 291 -12.80 -3.28 -12.35
C GLU A 291 -12.44 -4.76 -12.52
N ALA A 292 -11.63 -5.11 -13.52
CA ALA A 292 -11.18 -6.49 -13.72
C ALA A 292 -10.30 -7.03 -12.57
N ALA A 293 -9.42 -6.18 -12.02
CA ALA A 293 -8.62 -6.53 -10.84
C ALA A 293 -9.52 -6.75 -9.61
N PHE A 294 -10.45 -5.82 -9.35
CA PHE A 294 -11.40 -5.89 -8.25
C PHE A 294 -12.27 -7.15 -8.33
N ASP A 295 -12.81 -7.47 -9.52
CA ASP A 295 -13.67 -8.64 -9.72
C ASP A 295 -12.93 -9.96 -9.53
N THR A 296 -11.65 -10.00 -9.90
CA THR A 296 -10.82 -11.19 -9.66
C THR A 296 -10.52 -11.36 -8.18
N VAL A 297 -10.15 -10.28 -7.49
CA VAL A 297 -9.73 -10.33 -6.08
C VAL A 297 -10.91 -10.53 -5.13
N ASN A 298 -12.05 -9.89 -5.37
CA ASN A 298 -13.19 -9.87 -4.47
C ASN A 298 -14.07 -11.14 -4.62
N THR A 299 -13.43 -12.30 -4.47
CA THR A 299 -14.08 -13.61 -4.49
C THR A 299 -13.68 -14.38 -3.21
N PRO A 300 -14.57 -15.20 -2.62
CA PRO A 300 -14.23 -16.02 -1.48
C PRO A 300 -13.01 -16.91 -1.74
N GLU A 301 -12.86 -17.44 -2.96
CA GLU A 301 -11.77 -18.31 -3.37
C GLU A 301 -10.42 -17.60 -3.29
N VAL A 302 -10.29 -16.39 -3.85
CA VAL A 302 -9.03 -15.63 -3.81
C VAL A 302 -8.72 -15.14 -2.40
N LEU A 303 -9.70 -14.58 -1.69
CA LEU A 303 -9.50 -14.05 -0.33
C LEU A 303 -9.11 -15.15 0.67
N ASN A 304 -9.72 -16.33 0.59
CA ASN A 304 -9.31 -17.48 1.41
C ASN A 304 -7.94 -18.03 0.96
N GLY A 305 -7.68 -18.08 -0.35
CA GLY A 305 -6.38 -18.47 -0.89
C GLY A 305 -5.23 -17.59 -0.39
N VAL A 306 -5.46 -16.30 -0.14
CA VAL A 306 -4.46 -15.41 0.50
C VAL A 306 -4.08 -15.89 1.90
N LYS A 307 -5.06 -16.35 2.70
CA LYS A 307 -4.83 -16.87 4.07
C LYS A 307 -4.09 -18.22 4.04
N GLU A 308 -4.43 -19.08 3.09
CA GLU A 308 -3.72 -20.36 2.88
C GLU A 308 -2.26 -20.13 2.48
N LYS A 309 -2.01 -19.18 1.56
CA LYS A 309 -0.65 -18.82 1.13
C LYS A 309 0.13 -18.15 2.24
N GLU A 310 -0.49 -17.29 3.05
CA GLU A 310 0.12 -16.75 4.25
C GLU A 310 0.67 -17.87 5.15
N ALA A 311 -0.13 -18.91 5.42
CA ALA A 311 0.29 -20.04 6.24
C ALA A 311 1.54 -20.74 5.65
N LEU A 312 1.56 -20.97 4.32
CA LEU A 312 2.72 -21.57 3.65
C LEU A 312 3.97 -20.67 3.72
N PHE A 313 3.83 -19.36 3.52
CA PHE A 313 4.96 -18.42 3.68
C PHE A 313 5.51 -18.48 5.11
N ARG A 314 4.64 -18.50 6.12
CA ARG A 314 5.05 -18.56 7.54
C ARG A 314 5.73 -19.88 7.88
N GLU A 315 5.21 -21.00 7.40
CA GLU A 315 5.83 -22.33 7.56
C GLU A 315 7.28 -22.32 7.04
N LEU A 316 7.47 -21.86 5.79
CA LEU A 316 8.78 -21.87 5.14
C LEU A 316 9.75 -20.87 5.77
N LEU A 317 9.29 -19.66 6.13
CA LEU A 317 10.13 -18.69 6.83
C LEU A 317 10.53 -19.19 8.23
N THR A 318 9.64 -19.89 8.93
CA THR A 318 9.95 -20.51 10.23
C THR A 318 11.01 -21.58 10.07
N ALA A 319 10.89 -22.47 9.08
CA ALA A 319 11.90 -23.50 8.82
C ALA A 319 13.29 -22.90 8.49
N ILE A 320 13.34 -21.81 7.71
CA ILE A 320 14.58 -21.06 7.48
C ILE A 320 15.11 -20.48 8.80
N ASN A 321 14.22 -19.90 9.62
CA ASN A 321 14.63 -19.28 10.88
C ASN A 321 15.13 -20.30 11.90
N ASP A 322 14.56 -21.50 11.97
CA ASP A 322 15.01 -22.58 12.87
C ASP A 322 16.45 -23.01 12.56
N LYS A 323 16.87 -22.86 11.30
CA LYS A 323 18.23 -23.22 10.85
C LYS A 323 19.24 -22.09 11.02
N TYR A 324 18.84 -20.85 10.78
CA TYR A 324 19.77 -19.70 10.67
C TYR A 324 19.60 -18.63 11.75
N ASN A 325 18.51 -18.65 12.52
CA ASN A 325 18.19 -17.71 13.60
C ASN A 325 18.32 -16.22 13.20
N ILE A 326 17.80 -15.86 12.03
CA ILE A 326 17.94 -14.52 11.45
C ILE A 326 16.79 -13.58 11.81
N PHE A 327 15.63 -14.10 12.20
CA PHE A 327 14.43 -13.34 12.53
C PHE A 327 14.06 -13.47 14.01
N SER A 328 13.82 -12.32 14.66
CA SER A 328 13.25 -12.23 16.00
C SER A 328 11.73 -12.35 15.99
N GLU A 329 11.09 -11.98 14.88
CA GLU A 329 9.64 -12.01 14.72
C GLU A 329 9.28 -12.16 13.23
N ILE A 330 8.29 -13.03 12.92
CA ILE A 330 7.65 -13.08 11.60
C ILE A 330 6.21 -12.57 11.77
N ARG A 331 5.93 -11.39 11.23
CA ARG A 331 4.68 -10.65 11.43
C ARG A 331 4.03 -10.20 10.12
N GLY A 332 2.89 -9.53 10.24
CA GLY A 332 2.05 -9.10 9.13
C GLY A 332 0.73 -9.86 9.06
N LYS A 333 -0.01 -9.68 7.97
CA LYS A 333 -1.33 -10.30 7.75
C LYS A 333 -1.56 -10.55 6.26
N GLY A 334 -2.15 -11.69 5.92
CA GLY A 334 -2.28 -12.14 4.54
C GLY A 334 -0.92 -12.21 3.84
N LEU A 335 -0.85 -11.67 2.62
CA LEU A 335 0.38 -11.61 1.83
C LEU A 335 1.06 -10.25 1.93
N LEU A 336 1.02 -9.63 3.11
CA LEU A 336 1.90 -8.54 3.55
C LEU A 336 2.69 -9.04 4.78
N ILE A 337 3.87 -9.60 4.53
CA ILE A 337 4.63 -10.37 5.52
C ILE A 337 5.97 -9.68 5.77
N GLY A 338 6.41 -9.65 7.04
CA GLY A 338 7.68 -9.09 7.47
C GLY A 338 8.45 -10.05 8.37
N GLY A 339 9.71 -10.29 8.07
CA GLY A 339 10.67 -10.93 8.97
C GLY A 339 11.54 -9.86 9.62
N VAL A 340 11.33 -9.59 10.91
CA VAL A 340 12.13 -8.66 11.72
C VAL A 340 13.44 -9.34 12.03
N VAL A 341 14.55 -8.77 11.57
CA VAL A 341 15.88 -9.37 11.79
C VAL A 341 16.26 -9.34 13.27
N THR A 342 17.08 -10.27 13.73
CA THR A 342 17.64 -10.27 15.09
C THR A 342 18.66 -9.14 15.28
N GLU A 343 19.06 -8.88 16.53
CA GLU A 343 20.05 -7.84 16.86
C GLU A 343 21.37 -8.02 16.11
N GLN A 344 21.81 -9.28 15.90
CA GLN A 344 23.01 -9.61 15.12
C GLN A 344 22.98 -9.04 13.69
N TYR A 345 21.79 -8.91 13.11
CA TYR A 345 21.57 -8.44 11.74
C TYR A 345 20.90 -7.06 11.70
N ALA A 346 20.90 -6.31 12.81
CA ALA A 346 20.37 -4.95 12.85
C ALA A 346 21.01 -4.07 11.77
N GLY A 347 20.19 -3.38 10.99
CA GLY A 347 20.57 -2.54 9.86
C GLY A 347 20.80 -3.29 8.55
N LYS A 348 20.75 -4.62 8.55
CA LYS A 348 21.21 -5.48 7.43
C LYS A 348 20.08 -6.11 6.61
N ALA A 349 18.82 -5.71 6.78
CA ALA A 349 17.70 -6.28 6.00
C ALA A 349 17.93 -6.18 4.47
N LYS A 350 18.62 -5.12 4.01
CA LYS A 350 18.97 -4.93 2.59
C LYS A 350 19.98 -5.95 2.05
N GLU A 351 20.81 -6.55 2.90
CA GLU A 351 21.74 -7.61 2.49
C GLU A 351 20.99 -8.85 2.03
N PHE A 352 19.95 -9.27 2.76
CA PHE A 352 19.09 -10.40 2.37
C PHE A 352 18.38 -10.15 1.04
N LEU A 353 17.91 -8.93 0.79
CA LEU A 353 17.35 -8.55 -0.52
C LEU A 353 18.41 -8.66 -1.62
N THR A 354 19.60 -8.11 -1.37
CA THR A 354 20.69 -8.06 -2.37
C THR A 354 21.18 -9.46 -2.73
N GLU A 355 21.38 -10.33 -1.74
CA GLU A 355 21.72 -11.74 -1.98
C GLU A 355 20.54 -12.52 -2.57
N GLY A 356 19.29 -12.20 -2.19
CA GLY A 356 18.09 -12.77 -2.80
C GLY A 356 18.04 -12.55 -4.31
N VAL A 357 18.32 -11.33 -4.76
CA VAL A 357 18.41 -11.01 -6.20
C VAL A 357 19.52 -11.83 -6.87
N LYS A 358 20.66 -12.05 -6.21
CA LYS A 358 21.74 -12.91 -6.72
C LYS A 358 21.37 -14.39 -6.74
N GLU A 359 20.33 -14.82 -6.05
CA GLU A 359 19.76 -16.17 -6.08
C GLU A 359 18.50 -16.27 -6.94
N GLY A 360 18.07 -15.18 -7.58
CA GLY A 360 16.89 -15.18 -8.45
C GLY A 360 15.55 -15.12 -7.69
N VAL A 361 15.50 -14.43 -6.56
CA VAL A 361 14.27 -14.10 -5.84
C VAL A 361 14.23 -12.62 -5.46
N MET A 362 13.11 -11.96 -5.72
CA MET A 362 12.91 -10.54 -5.39
C MET A 362 12.13 -10.43 -4.10
N SER A 363 12.66 -9.69 -3.13
CA SER A 363 11.98 -9.31 -1.90
C SER A 363 12.06 -7.79 -1.70
N LEU A 364 11.53 -7.31 -0.59
CA LEU A 364 11.56 -5.90 -0.20
C LEU A 364 12.19 -5.75 1.19
N VAL A 365 12.32 -4.50 1.61
CA VAL A 365 12.56 -4.14 3.00
C VAL A 365 11.45 -3.20 3.49
N ALA A 366 11.27 -3.15 4.81
CA ALA A 366 10.43 -2.18 5.51
C ALA A 366 11.26 -1.56 6.64
N GLY A 367 11.98 -0.48 6.31
CA GLY A 367 13.07 0.03 7.13
C GLY A 367 14.32 -0.88 7.08
N ALA A 368 15.33 -0.58 7.90
CA ALA A 368 16.62 -1.25 7.84
C ALA A 368 16.64 -2.66 8.49
N ASN A 369 15.57 -3.03 9.20
CA ASN A 369 15.52 -4.19 10.09
C ASN A 369 14.44 -5.21 9.72
N VAL A 370 13.71 -5.03 8.61
CA VAL A 370 12.61 -5.94 8.25
C VAL A 370 12.75 -6.34 6.79
N VAL A 371 12.86 -7.64 6.52
CA VAL A 371 12.70 -8.19 5.16
C VAL A 371 11.21 -8.33 4.90
N ARG A 372 10.72 -7.79 3.78
CA ARG A 372 9.30 -7.72 3.45
C ARG A 372 8.97 -8.57 2.22
N PHE A 373 7.82 -9.23 2.26
CA PHE A 373 7.26 -10.01 1.17
C PHE A 373 5.83 -9.54 0.88
N THR A 374 5.57 -9.21 -0.39
CA THR A 374 4.28 -8.77 -0.92
C THR A 374 4.02 -9.38 -2.30
N PRO A 375 3.97 -10.72 -2.43
CA PRO A 375 3.79 -11.40 -3.71
C PRO A 375 2.40 -11.12 -4.33
N SER A 376 2.17 -11.67 -5.52
CA SER A 376 0.82 -11.82 -6.06
C SER A 376 -0.09 -12.55 -5.06
N LEU A 377 -1.35 -12.13 -4.98
CA LEU A 377 -2.40 -12.80 -4.19
C LEU A 377 -2.74 -14.19 -4.73
N VAL A 378 -2.48 -14.42 -6.02
CA VAL A 378 -2.69 -15.69 -6.72
C VAL A 378 -1.37 -16.40 -7.07
N ILE A 379 -0.28 -16.10 -6.34
CA ILE A 379 0.99 -16.82 -6.51
C ILE A 379 0.80 -18.32 -6.28
N THR A 380 1.44 -19.15 -7.11
CA THR A 380 1.31 -20.60 -6.99
C THR A 380 2.14 -21.13 -5.83
N ASP A 381 1.69 -22.21 -5.18
CA ASP A 381 2.43 -22.84 -4.09
C ASP A 381 3.80 -23.34 -4.57
N ALA A 382 3.92 -23.73 -5.84
CA ALA A 382 5.18 -24.10 -6.47
C ALA A 382 6.16 -22.91 -6.52
N ASP A 383 5.70 -21.73 -6.93
CA ASP A 383 6.54 -20.52 -6.94
C ASP A 383 6.89 -20.06 -5.52
N ILE A 384 5.99 -20.22 -4.54
CA ILE A 384 6.30 -19.95 -3.12
C ILE A 384 7.45 -20.85 -2.65
N ARG A 385 7.35 -22.17 -2.86
CA ARG A 385 8.37 -23.13 -2.42
C ARG A 385 9.70 -22.91 -3.12
N GLU A 386 9.69 -22.70 -4.43
CA GLU A 386 10.90 -22.41 -5.21
C GLU A 386 11.54 -21.08 -4.78
N GLY A 387 10.76 -20.00 -4.66
CA GLY A 387 11.28 -18.71 -4.23
C GLY A 387 11.82 -18.73 -2.81
N MET A 388 11.21 -19.49 -1.89
CA MET A 388 11.73 -19.68 -0.53
C MET A 388 13.02 -20.50 -0.50
N ALA A 389 13.15 -21.53 -1.35
CA ALA A 389 14.41 -22.26 -1.48
C ALA A 389 15.55 -21.36 -2.01
N ARG A 390 15.25 -20.45 -2.94
CA ARG A 390 16.21 -19.41 -3.39
C ARG A 390 16.53 -18.42 -2.28
N PHE A 391 15.53 -17.99 -1.52
CA PHE A 391 15.72 -17.09 -0.38
C PHE A 391 16.57 -17.72 0.72
N GLU A 392 16.39 -19.01 1.02
CA GLU A 392 17.24 -19.74 1.97
C GLU A 392 18.71 -19.73 1.56
N LYS A 393 19.03 -19.93 0.27
CA LYS A 393 20.41 -19.82 -0.23
C LYS A 393 20.99 -18.43 -0.01
N ALA A 394 20.18 -17.38 -0.22
CA ALA A 394 20.59 -16.01 0.05
C ALA A 394 20.84 -15.78 1.54
N VAL A 395 19.98 -16.30 2.41
CA VAL A 395 20.16 -16.28 3.86
C VAL A 395 21.48 -16.95 4.24
N ALA A 396 21.77 -18.14 3.71
CA ALA A 396 23.02 -18.86 3.99
C ALA A 396 24.26 -18.00 3.65
N ARG A 397 24.28 -17.33 2.49
CA ARG A 397 25.36 -16.42 2.11
C ARG A 397 25.50 -15.23 3.06
N VAL A 398 24.39 -14.62 3.47
CA VAL A 398 24.43 -13.51 4.44
C VAL A 398 24.98 -13.98 5.78
N VAL A 399 24.58 -15.16 6.24
CA VAL A 399 25.08 -15.75 7.50
C VAL A 399 26.58 -16.04 7.39
N GLU A 400 27.05 -16.67 6.30
CA GLU A 400 28.47 -16.94 6.06
C GLU A 400 29.33 -15.67 6.01
N ASN A 401 28.83 -14.60 5.37
CA ASN A 401 29.54 -13.32 5.29
C ASN A 401 29.61 -12.55 6.62
N ASN A 402 28.77 -12.93 7.60
CA ASN A 402 28.64 -12.28 8.90
C ASN A 402 29.05 -13.22 10.07
N ALA A 403 29.62 -14.38 9.77
CA ALA A 403 30.08 -15.38 10.73
C ALA A 403 31.44 -15.06 11.36
#